data_AF-A0A956U533-F1
#
_entry.id   AF-A0A956U533-F1
#
_cell.length_a   1.000
_cell.length_b   1.000
_cell.length_c   1.000
_cell.angle_alpha   90.00
_cell.angle_beta   90.00
_cell.angle_gamma   90.00
#
_symmetry.space_group_name_H-M   'P 1'
#
loop_
_entity.id
_entity.type
_entity.pdbx_description
1 polymer ?
#
loop_
_entity_poly.entity_id
_entity_poly.type
_entity_poly.pdbx_seq_one_letter_code
_entity_poly.pdbx_strand_id
1 'polypeptide(L)'
;MKLKFSLLVFACLSVIVCSNPGFCERCCNFTPWGIEEYQLLGLSKEELSKKFKGKLFFSNGFKRATFQQEGTGLGYQGAVFKLSFNNNRVSSVQGVFEGCTQEYERPVFRSKKEALIYAIKHLSQYKGAQEQQSLAQAQKALAKLKTASSDIKSK
;
A
#
# COMPACT_ATOMS: atom_id res chain seq x y z
N MET A 1 42.30 -61.20 13.56
CA MET A 1 42.47 -59.73 13.65
C MET A 1 42.04 -59.12 12.32
N LYS A 2 40.98 -58.29 12.35
CA LYS A 2 40.50 -57.30 11.35
C LYS A 2 39.99 -57.80 9.98
N LEU A 3 38.71 -58.19 9.96
CA LEU A 3 37.82 -58.10 8.78
C LEU A 3 37.51 -56.62 8.50
N LYS A 4 37.63 -56.17 7.24
CA LYS A 4 37.15 -54.87 6.78
C LYS A 4 35.99 -55.07 5.81
N PHE A 5 34.77 -54.86 6.30
CA PHE A 5 33.58 -54.66 5.48
C PHE A 5 33.49 -53.18 5.10
N SER A 6 33.68 -52.85 3.82
CA SER A 6 33.30 -51.53 3.28
C SER A 6 31.91 -51.64 2.66
N LEU A 7 30.92 -51.19 3.42
CA LEU A 7 29.55 -50.96 2.99
C LEU A 7 29.53 -49.61 2.23
N LEU A 8 29.23 -49.64 0.93
CA LEU A 8 29.21 -48.44 0.09
C LEU A 8 27.87 -48.35 -0.63
N VAL A 9 26.86 -47.81 0.06
CA VAL A 9 25.62 -47.32 -0.53
C VAL A 9 25.10 -46.20 0.37
N PHE A 10 25.06 -44.97 -0.13
CA PHE A 10 23.93 -44.07 0.07
C PHE A 10 24.01 -42.96 -0.97
N ALA A 11 23.31 -43.19 -2.07
CA ALA A 11 22.93 -42.15 -3.01
C ALA A 11 21.98 -41.19 -2.29
N CYS A 12 22.42 -39.96 -2.04
CA CYS A 12 21.52 -38.87 -1.68
C CYS A 12 21.53 -37.88 -2.84
N LEU A 13 20.67 -38.16 -3.80
CA LEU A 13 20.30 -37.26 -4.89
C LEU A 13 19.43 -36.15 -4.28
N SER A 14 20.07 -35.16 -3.65
CA SER A 14 19.39 -33.96 -3.19
C SER A 14 19.08 -33.07 -4.39
N VAL A 15 17.92 -33.34 -5.00
CA VAL A 15 17.25 -32.40 -5.89
C VAL A 15 16.81 -31.22 -5.02
N ILE A 16 17.69 -30.22 -4.87
CA ILE A 16 17.32 -28.94 -4.28
C ILE A 16 16.58 -28.15 -5.37
N VAL A 17 15.30 -28.46 -5.54
CA VAL A 17 14.35 -27.53 -6.15
C VAL A 17 14.04 -26.47 -5.10
N CYS A 18 14.95 -25.51 -4.93
CA CYS A 18 14.59 -24.22 -4.35
C CYS A 18 13.95 -23.37 -5.45
N SER A 19 12.77 -23.78 -5.91
CA SER A 19 11.80 -22.83 -6.43
C SER A 19 11.37 -21.99 -5.24
N ASN A 20 12.17 -20.98 -4.88
CA ASN A 20 11.61 -19.81 -4.23
C ASN A 20 10.76 -19.15 -5.31
N PRO A 21 9.42 -19.14 -5.22
CA PRO A 21 8.68 -18.06 -5.84
C PRO A 21 9.09 -16.83 -5.03
N GLY A 22 10.25 -16.26 -5.37
CA GLY A 22 10.52 -14.87 -5.10
C GLY A 22 9.35 -14.15 -5.73
N PHE A 23 8.38 -13.80 -4.89
CA PHE A 23 7.30 -12.90 -5.20
C PHE A 23 7.96 -11.79 -6.01
N CYS A 24 7.66 -11.70 -7.30
CA CYS A 24 8.24 -10.63 -8.08
C CYS A 24 7.55 -9.34 -7.64
N GLU A 25 7.99 -8.79 -6.50
CA GLU A 25 7.57 -7.50 -5.94
C GLU A 25 7.79 -6.37 -6.96
N ARG A 26 8.55 -6.61 -8.04
CA ARG A 26 8.78 -5.65 -9.13
C ARG A 26 7.98 -5.91 -10.42
N CYS A 27 7.32 -7.05 -10.57
CA CYS A 27 6.59 -7.39 -11.81
C CYS A 27 5.09 -7.06 -11.71
N CYS A 28 4.60 -6.80 -10.51
CA CYS A 28 3.24 -6.35 -10.24
C CYS A 28 3.28 -4.86 -9.86
N ASN A 29 2.16 -4.14 -9.95
CA ASN A 29 2.04 -2.72 -9.56
C ASN A 29 2.18 -2.54 -8.03
N PHE A 30 3.31 -2.99 -7.45
CA PHE A 30 3.53 -3.00 -6.02
C PHE A 30 3.86 -1.57 -5.62
N THR A 31 2.87 -0.92 -5.03
CA THR A 31 3.08 0.37 -4.41
C THR A 31 3.35 0.11 -2.93
N PRO A 32 4.52 0.50 -2.41
CA PRO A 32 4.81 0.34 -0.99
C PRO A 32 3.74 1.06 -0.15
N TRP A 33 3.47 0.55 1.04
CA TRP A 33 2.47 1.04 1.97
C TRP A 33 2.58 2.56 2.18
N GLY A 34 1.70 3.34 1.57
CA GLY A 34 1.81 4.80 1.60
C GLY A 34 0.74 5.49 2.46
N ILE A 35 0.69 6.81 2.32
CA ILE A 35 -0.20 7.72 3.05
C ILE A 35 -1.38 8.20 2.20
N GLU A 36 -1.55 7.65 1.00
CA GLU A 36 -2.48 8.14 -0.02
C GLU A 36 -3.93 7.99 0.43
N GLU A 37 -4.29 6.90 1.12
CA GLU A 37 -5.67 6.71 1.60
C GLU A 37 -6.14 7.87 2.49
N TYR A 38 -5.25 8.36 3.36
CA TYR A 38 -5.52 9.52 4.20
C TYR A 38 -5.79 10.79 3.37
N GLN A 39 -5.09 10.95 2.24
CA GLN A 39 -5.19 12.16 1.42
C GLN A 39 -6.49 12.24 0.62
N LEU A 40 -7.13 11.10 0.35
CA LEU A 40 -8.38 10.98 -0.40
C LEU A 40 -9.61 11.17 0.49
N LEU A 41 -9.55 10.73 1.74
CA LEU A 41 -10.68 10.77 2.67
C LEU A 41 -11.23 12.18 2.90
N GLY A 42 -12.56 12.28 2.86
CA GLY A 42 -13.32 13.51 3.13
C GLY A 42 -13.34 14.51 1.97
N LEU A 43 -12.61 14.29 0.88
CA LEU A 43 -12.62 15.18 -0.29
C LEU A 43 -13.87 14.95 -1.15
N SER A 44 -14.40 16.01 -1.77
CA SER A 44 -15.41 15.89 -2.82
C SER A 44 -14.80 15.47 -4.16
N LYS A 45 -15.64 15.10 -5.14
CA LYS A 45 -15.18 14.78 -6.51
C LYS A 45 -14.44 15.96 -7.16
N GLU A 46 -14.91 17.18 -6.91
CA GLU A 46 -14.31 18.42 -7.42
C GLU A 46 -12.98 18.70 -6.72
N GLU A 47 -12.94 18.57 -5.39
CA GLU A 47 -11.71 18.74 -4.60
C GLU A 47 -10.65 17.72 -5.00
N LEU A 48 -11.05 16.46 -5.22
CA LEU A 48 -10.19 15.39 -5.73
C LEU A 48 -9.60 15.73 -7.11
N SER A 49 -10.46 16.10 -8.06
CA SER A 49 -10.06 16.43 -9.43
C SER A 49 -9.12 17.64 -9.48
N LYS A 50 -9.34 18.62 -8.60
CA LYS A 50 -8.48 19.80 -8.47
C LYS A 50 -7.15 19.48 -7.82
N LYS A 51 -7.16 18.78 -6.68
CA LYS A 51 -5.97 18.49 -5.88
C LYS A 51 -5.01 17.52 -6.59
N PHE A 52 -5.55 16.55 -7.31
CA PHE A 52 -4.77 15.51 -7.99
C PHE A 52 -4.85 15.62 -9.52
N LYS A 53 -5.03 16.83 -10.04
CA LYS A 53 -5.11 17.08 -11.49
C LYS A 53 -3.89 16.48 -12.20
N GLY A 54 -4.15 15.62 -13.18
CA GLY A 54 -3.13 14.91 -13.94
C GLY A 54 -2.49 13.71 -13.22
N LYS A 55 -2.62 13.62 -11.89
CA LYS A 55 -1.99 12.58 -11.06
C LYS A 55 -2.92 11.44 -10.67
N LEU A 56 -4.23 11.64 -10.78
CA LEU A 56 -5.23 10.65 -10.36
C LEU A 56 -6.26 10.49 -11.47
N PHE A 57 -6.40 9.26 -11.95
CA PHE A 57 -7.43 8.88 -12.92
C PHE A 57 -8.61 8.25 -12.20
N PHE A 58 -9.83 8.60 -12.60
CA PHE A 58 -11.06 8.04 -12.04
C PHE A 58 -11.77 7.15 -13.05
N SER A 59 -12.21 5.98 -12.60
CA SER A 59 -13.02 5.05 -13.39
C SER A 59 -14.24 4.56 -12.59
N ASN A 60 -15.14 3.82 -13.26
CA ASN A 60 -16.36 3.26 -12.67
C ASN A 60 -17.22 4.30 -11.94
N GLY A 61 -17.39 5.48 -12.55
CA GLY A 61 -18.20 6.56 -11.97
C GLY A 61 -17.64 7.12 -10.66
N PHE A 62 -16.32 7.34 -10.60
CA PHE A 62 -15.55 7.78 -9.41
C PHE A 62 -15.38 6.73 -8.30
N LYS A 63 -15.92 5.51 -8.45
CA LYS A 63 -15.76 4.45 -7.45
C LYS A 63 -14.34 3.86 -7.41
N ARG A 64 -13.55 4.11 -8.45
CA ARG A 64 -12.17 3.63 -8.55
C ARG A 64 -11.25 4.77 -8.95
N ALA A 65 -10.09 4.85 -8.31
CA ALA A 65 -9.09 5.86 -8.57
C ALA A 65 -7.71 5.22 -8.70
N THR A 66 -6.94 5.61 -9.71
CA THR A 66 -5.60 5.08 -9.97
C THR A 66 -4.61 6.22 -10.06
N PHE A 67 -3.56 6.20 -9.23
CA PHE A 67 -2.50 7.20 -9.32
C PHE A 67 -1.64 6.97 -10.57
N GLN A 68 -1.19 8.06 -11.17
CA GLN A 68 -0.17 8.01 -12.19
C GLN A 68 1.17 7.67 -11.53
N GLN A 69 1.86 6.66 -12.04
CA GLN A 69 3.24 6.40 -11.64
C GLN A 69 4.15 7.37 -12.39
N GLU A 70 4.86 8.22 -11.67
CA GLU A 70 5.80 9.16 -12.28
C GLU A 70 6.98 8.38 -12.93
N GLY A 71 7.41 8.81 -14.12
CA GLY A 71 8.63 8.32 -14.76
C GLY A 71 8.53 7.05 -15.60
N THR A 72 7.38 6.36 -15.66
CA THR A 72 7.28 5.10 -16.44
C THR A 72 6.86 5.30 -17.89
N GLY A 73 6.24 6.44 -18.25
CA GLY A 73 5.72 6.68 -19.60
C GLY A 73 4.55 5.76 -20.01
N LEU A 74 4.18 4.80 -19.15
CA LEU A 74 3.22 3.72 -19.44
C LEU A 74 1.80 3.98 -18.87
N GLY A 75 1.46 5.24 -18.57
CA GLY A 75 0.11 5.63 -18.13
C GLY A 75 -0.17 5.43 -16.63
N TYR A 76 -1.45 5.24 -16.28
CA TYR A 76 -1.92 5.13 -14.89
C TYR A 76 -1.69 3.71 -14.33
N GLN A 77 -0.46 3.43 -13.88
CA GLN A 77 -0.03 2.15 -13.29
C GLN A 77 0.32 2.21 -11.79
N GLY A 78 0.01 3.33 -11.12
CA GLY A 78 0.30 3.50 -9.70
C GLY A 78 -0.74 2.85 -8.79
N ALA A 79 -0.73 3.26 -7.51
CA ALA A 79 -1.65 2.76 -6.51
C ALA A 79 -3.12 2.92 -6.91
N VAL A 80 -3.89 1.86 -6.70
CA VAL A 80 -5.32 1.79 -7.02
C VAL A 80 -6.14 1.84 -5.74
N PHE A 81 -7.27 2.55 -5.78
CA PHE A 81 -8.17 2.75 -4.65
C PHE A 81 -9.62 2.54 -5.06
N LYS A 82 -10.37 1.79 -4.24
CA LYS A 82 -11.84 1.80 -4.24
C LYS A 82 -12.32 2.91 -3.31
N LEU A 83 -13.21 3.75 -3.82
CA LEU A 83 -13.77 4.92 -3.14
C LEU A 83 -15.28 4.76 -2.93
N SER A 84 -15.73 5.04 -1.71
CA SER A 84 -17.16 5.20 -1.42
C SER A 84 -17.45 6.65 -1.08
N PHE A 85 -18.62 7.14 -1.49
CA PHE A 85 -19.04 8.52 -1.27
C PHE A 85 -20.27 8.58 -0.38
N ASN A 86 -20.29 9.56 0.51
CA ASN A 86 -21.48 9.98 1.27
C ASN A 86 -21.56 11.51 1.18
N ASN A 87 -22.73 12.04 0.81
CA ASN A 87 -22.94 13.48 0.62
C ASN A 87 -21.88 14.14 -0.28
N ASN A 88 -21.61 13.51 -1.43
CA ASN A 88 -20.59 13.91 -2.41
C ASN A 88 -19.14 13.98 -1.88
N ARG A 89 -18.86 13.44 -0.69
CA ARG A 89 -17.50 13.38 -0.12
C ARG A 89 -17.06 11.93 0.07
N VAL A 90 -15.76 11.65 -0.07
CA VAL A 90 -15.20 10.31 0.15
C VAL A 90 -15.40 9.91 1.61
N SER A 91 -16.23 8.90 1.84
CA SER A 91 -16.55 8.36 3.16
C SER A 91 -15.70 7.14 3.54
N SER A 92 -15.19 6.42 2.55
CA SER A 92 -14.24 5.34 2.78
C SER A 92 -13.29 5.16 1.60
N VAL A 93 -12.11 4.65 1.91
CA VAL A 93 -11.06 4.32 0.93
C VAL A 93 -10.53 2.93 1.23
N GLN A 94 -10.32 2.15 0.17
CA GLN A 94 -9.68 0.84 0.24
C GLN A 94 -8.61 0.75 -0.83
N GLY A 95 -7.35 0.56 -0.43
CA GLY A 95 -6.25 0.32 -1.37
C GLY A 95 -6.38 -1.07 -2.00
N VAL A 96 -6.13 -1.16 -3.30
CA VAL A 96 -6.13 -2.39 -4.09
C VAL A 96 -4.76 -2.55 -4.71
N PHE A 97 -4.14 -3.70 -4.47
CA PHE A 97 -2.93 -4.12 -5.13
C PHE A 97 -3.30 -5.14 -6.20
N GLU A 98 -3.10 -4.75 -7.45
CA GLU A 98 -3.35 -5.63 -8.60
C GLU A 98 -2.09 -6.43 -8.91
N GLY A 99 -2.05 -7.67 -8.42
CA GLY A 99 -1.06 -8.66 -8.84
C GLY A 99 -1.44 -9.29 -10.18
N CYS A 100 -0.47 -9.89 -10.87
CA CYS A 100 -0.70 -10.53 -12.19
C CYS A 100 -1.78 -11.63 -12.16
N THR A 101 -2.01 -12.27 -11.02
CA THR A 101 -2.93 -13.40 -10.87
C THR A 101 -3.97 -13.23 -9.76
N GLN A 102 -3.81 -12.22 -8.89
CA GLN A 102 -4.69 -11.99 -7.75
C GLN A 102 -4.70 -10.52 -7.35
N GLU A 103 -5.89 -9.98 -7.08
CA GLU A 103 -6.05 -8.70 -6.40
C GLU A 103 -5.90 -8.90 -4.88
N TYR A 104 -5.07 -8.10 -4.24
CA TYR A 104 -4.97 -8.02 -2.78
C TYR A 104 -5.56 -6.71 -2.29
N GLU A 105 -6.48 -6.80 -1.34
CA GLU A 105 -7.15 -5.63 -0.79
C GLU A 105 -6.59 -5.24 0.57
N ARG A 106 -6.32 -3.95 0.76
CA ARG A 106 -6.06 -3.37 2.07
C ARG A 106 -7.37 -3.28 2.88
N PRO A 107 -7.30 -3.07 4.21
CA PRO A 107 -8.49 -2.77 4.99
C PRO A 107 -9.21 -1.52 4.48
N VAL A 108 -10.53 -1.48 4.68
CA VAL A 108 -11.34 -0.29 4.39
C VAL A 108 -11.14 0.72 5.51
N PHE A 109 -10.67 1.92 5.17
CA PHE A 109 -10.53 3.02 6.12
C PHE A 109 -11.70 3.99 5.99
N ARG A 110 -12.32 4.35 7.13
CA ARG A 110 -13.44 5.31 7.18
C ARG A 110 -13.06 6.64 7.80
N SER A 111 -11.89 6.71 8.43
CA SER A 111 -11.36 7.94 8.98
C SER A 111 -9.90 8.16 8.63
N LYS A 112 -9.53 9.45 8.53
CA LYS A 112 -8.15 9.89 8.32
C LYS A 112 -7.20 9.33 9.38
N LYS A 113 -7.68 9.24 10.63
CA LYS A 113 -6.93 8.72 11.77
C LYS A 113 -6.61 7.22 11.59
N GLU A 114 -7.59 6.40 11.20
CA GLU A 114 -7.39 4.97 10.96
C GLU A 114 -6.36 4.71 9.86
N ALA A 115 -6.50 5.40 8.72
CA ALA A 115 -5.57 5.28 7.60
C ALA A 115 -4.13 5.62 8.02
N LEU A 116 -3.94 6.70 8.78
CA LEU A 116 -2.61 7.11 9.26
C LEU A 116 -2.02 6.14 10.29
N ILE A 117 -2.80 5.65 11.26
CA ILE A 117 -2.33 4.66 12.24
C ILE A 117 -1.87 3.39 11.50
N TYR A 118 -2.66 2.95 10.53
CA TYR A 118 -2.32 1.78 9.73
C TYR A 118 -1.03 2.02 8.92
N ALA A 119 -0.92 3.16 8.24
CA ALA A 119 0.29 3.52 7.47
C ALA A 119 1.54 3.53 8.37
N ILE A 120 1.49 4.19 9.54
CA ILE A 120 2.61 4.25 10.49
C ILE A 120 3.04 2.86 10.94
N LYS A 121 2.08 2.00 11.29
CA LYS A 121 2.38 0.63 11.75
C LYS A 121 3.17 -0.14 10.69
N HIS A 122 2.79 -0.06 9.42
CA HIS A 122 3.43 -0.83 8.35
C HIS A 122 4.74 -0.15 7.90
N LEU A 123 4.76 1.16 7.72
CA LEU A 123 5.95 1.92 7.33
C LEU A 123 7.10 1.79 8.35
N SER A 124 6.80 1.67 9.65
CA SER A 124 7.81 1.50 10.70
C SER A 124 8.66 0.23 10.57
N GLN A 125 8.23 -0.75 9.77
CA GLN A 125 8.94 -2.00 9.54
C GLN A 125 10.08 -1.85 8.51
N TYR A 126 10.05 -0.79 7.70
CA TYR A 126 10.98 -0.57 6.59
C TYR A 126 12.04 0.48 6.96
N LYS A 127 13.27 0.31 6.47
CA LYS A 127 14.40 1.21 6.74
C LYS A 127 14.81 2.05 5.52
N GLY A 128 14.13 1.92 4.39
CA GLY A 128 14.43 2.69 3.18
C GLY A 128 14.14 4.17 3.36
N ALA A 129 14.91 5.02 2.67
CA ALA A 129 14.81 6.47 2.81
C ALA A 129 13.42 7.00 2.43
N GLN A 130 12.80 6.43 1.41
CA GLN A 130 11.46 6.80 0.95
C GLN A 130 10.37 6.42 1.97
N GLU A 131 10.46 5.22 2.55
CA GLU A 131 9.53 4.75 3.58
C GLU A 131 9.68 5.57 4.86
N GLN A 132 10.91 5.89 5.25
CA GLN A 132 11.18 6.74 6.42
C GLN A 132 10.66 8.17 6.23
N GLN A 133 10.77 8.73 5.02
CA GLN A 133 10.14 10.02 4.70
C GLN A 133 8.61 9.93 4.80
N SER A 134 8.01 8.87 4.25
CA SER A 134 6.57 8.64 4.31
C SER A 134 6.08 8.44 5.75
N LEU A 135 6.86 7.73 6.57
CA LEU A 135 6.59 7.52 8.00
C LEU A 135 6.56 8.85 8.76
N ALA A 136 7.57 9.70 8.54
CA ALA A 136 7.64 11.01 9.16
C ALA A 136 6.45 11.90 8.75
N GLN A 137 6.05 11.85 7.48
CA GLN A 137 4.86 12.55 6.99
C GLN A 137 3.58 12.05 7.66
N ALA A 138 3.42 10.72 7.79
CA ALA A 138 2.26 10.11 8.42
C ALA A 138 2.15 10.50 9.91
N GLN A 139 3.27 10.45 10.64
CA GLN A 139 3.34 10.86 12.04
C GLN A 139 2.99 12.35 12.22
N LYS A 140 3.54 13.22 11.36
CA LYS A 140 3.24 14.66 11.38
C LYS A 140 1.76 14.93 11.09
N ALA A 141 1.17 14.24 10.12
CA ALA A 141 -0.25 14.36 9.81
C ALA A 141 -1.14 13.90 10.98
N LEU A 142 -0.78 12.79 11.62
CA LEU A 142 -1.53 12.27 12.76
C LEU A 142 -1.48 13.22 13.97
N ALA A 143 -0.32 13.82 14.25
CA ALA A 143 -0.16 14.83 15.30
C ALA A 143 -1.08 16.04 15.08
N LYS A 144 -1.14 16.55 13.84
CA LYS A 144 -2.02 17.67 13.46
C LYS A 144 -3.51 17.36 13.66
N LEU A 145 -3.94 16.12 13.41
CA LEU A 145 -5.34 15.72 13.66
C LEU A 145 -5.68 15.70 15.15
N LYS A 146 -4.72 15.31 16.00
CA LYS A 146 -4.92 15.28 17.46
C LYS A 146 -5.10 16.69 18.02
N THR A 147 -4.27 17.64 17.58
CA THR A 147 -4.36 19.04 18.02
C THR A 147 -5.65 19.71 17.54
N ALA A 148 -6.03 19.51 16.28
CA ALA A 148 -7.29 20.05 15.76
C ALA A 148 -8.52 19.51 16.50
N SER A 149 -8.46 18.27 17.01
CA SER A 149 -9.54 17.67 17.79
C SER A 149 -9.60 18.16 19.25
N SER A 150 -8.48 18.61 19.84
CA SER A 150 -8.48 19.17 21.19
C SER A 150 -9.02 20.59 21.23
N ASP A 151 -8.76 21.39 20.20
CA ASP A 151 -9.18 22.79 20.14
C ASP A 151 -10.70 22.97 20.01
N ILE A 152 -11.41 21.95 19.53
CA ILE A 152 -12.88 21.93 19.40
C ILE A 152 -13.56 21.59 20.74
N LYS A 153 -12.88 20.88 21.65
CA LYS A 153 -13.45 20.49 22.95
C LYS A 153 -13.29 21.57 24.04
N SER A 154 -12.51 22.61 23.78
CA SER A 154 -12.22 23.69 24.74
C SER A 154 -13.02 24.97 24.46
N LYS A 155 -14.02 24.92 23.59
CA LYS A 155 -15.00 25.98 23.33
C LYS A 155 -16.38 25.47 23.69
#